data_AF-X1FJC9-F1
#
_entry.id   AF-X1FJC9-F1
#
_cell.length_a   1.000
_cell.length_b   1.000
_cell.length_c   1.000
_cell.angle_alpha   90.00
_cell.angle_beta   90.00
_cell.angle_gamma   90.00
#
_symmetry.space_group_name_H-M   'P 1'
#
loop_
_entity.id
_entity.type
_entity.pdbx_description
1 polymer ?
#
loop_
_entity_poly.entity_id
_entity_poly.type
_entity_poly.pdbx_seq_one_letter_code
_entity_poly.pdbx_strand_id
1 'polypeptide(L)'
;GREPYRPSLAEQRRVMADHFARAADFYGPKRGPRIMRKFGIKYARMHPSPKELRMAFVAVKSAEDWSAVLGTFYEDDPAPGR
;
A
#
# COMPACT_ATOMS: atom_id res chain seq x y z
N GLY A 1 -24.06 17.01 2.86
CA GLY A 1 -22.59 16.88 3.03
C GLY A 1 -22.00 16.44 1.71
N ARG A 2 -20.79 16.87 1.36
CA ARG A 2 -20.13 16.41 0.12
C ARG A 2 -19.84 14.92 0.22
N GLU A 3 -19.91 14.23 -0.92
CA GLU A 3 -19.62 12.80 -0.99
C GLU A 3 -18.16 12.51 -0.61
N PRO A 4 -17.87 11.43 0.15
CA PRO A 4 -16.50 11.08 0.49
C PRO A 4 -15.67 10.82 -0.77
N TYR A 5 -14.51 11.48 -0.85
CA TYR A 5 -13.57 11.26 -1.93
C TYR A 5 -13.10 9.80 -1.98
N ARG A 6 -13.13 9.20 -3.17
CA ARG A 6 -12.64 7.84 -3.43
C ARG A 6 -11.36 7.94 -4.25
N PRO A 7 -10.19 7.66 -3.66
CA PRO A 7 -8.92 7.69 -4.40
C PRO A 7 -8.86 6.55 -5.42
N SER A 8 -8.33 6.85 -6.60
CA SER A 8 -7.94 5.87 -7.62
C SER A 8 -6.89 4.89 -7.11
N LEU A 9 -6.68 3.78 -7.83
CA LEU A 9 -5.68 2.79 -7.44
C LEU A 9 -4.26 3.37 -7.49
N ALA A 10 -3.92 4.25 -8.44
CA ALA A 10 -2.61 4.91 -8.50
C ALA A 10 -2.43 5.89 -7.34
N GLU A 11 -3.47 6.64 -6.97
CA GLU A 11 -3.39 7.52 -5.81
C GLU A 11 -3.15 6.72 -4.53
N GLN A 12 -3.86 5.61 -4.35
CA GLN A 12 -3.60 4.68 -3.25
C GLN A 12 -2.17 4.12 -3.30
N ARG A 13 -1.72 3.61 -4.46
CA ARG A 13 -0.37 3.07 -4.68
C ARG A 13 0.70 4.10 -4.32
N ARG A 14 0.58 5.32 -4.84
CA ARG A 14 1.52 6.42 -4.61
C ARG A 14 1.61 6.76 -3.14
N VAL A 15 0.48 6.97 -2.47
CA VAL A 15 0.45 7.29 -1.04
C VAL A 15 1.07 6.19 -0.19
N MET A 16 0.79 4.92 -0.51
CA MET A 16 1.39 3.80 0.21
C MET A 16 2.89 3.67 -0.03
N ALA A 17 3.36 3.88 -1.26
CA ALA A 17 4.78 3.87 -1.60
C ALA A 17 5.52 5.00 -0.86
N ASP A 18 4.98 6.22 -0.89
CA ASP A 18 5.56 7.38 -0.19
C ASP A 18 5.62 7.16 1.33
N HIS A 19 4.55 6.64 1.92
CA HIS A 19 4.52 6.35 3.36
C HIS A 19 5.51 5.24 3.73
N PHE A 20 5.56 4.18 2.93
CA PHE A 20 6.51 3.09 3.16
C PHE A 20 7.96 3.57 3.08
N ALA A 21 8.33 4.36 2.06
CA ALA A 21 9.68 4.90 1.90
C ALA A 21 10.10 5.71 3.14
N ARG A 22 9.24 6.62 3.61
CA ARG A 22 9.49 7.42 4.83
C ARG A 22 9.59 6.55 6.09
N ALA A 23 8.76 5.52 6.22
CA ALA A 23 8.80 4.62 7.36
C ALA A 23 10.03 3.71 7.34
N ALA A 24 10.45 3.24 6.17
CA ALA A 24 11.65 2.43 6.00
C ALA A 24 12.92 3.23 6.30
N ASP A 25 12.96 4.50 5.89
CA ASP A 25 14.03 5.44 6.24
C ASP A 25 14.08 5.68 7.77
N PHE A 26 12.94 6.01 8.39
CA PHE A 26 12.89 6.34 9.81
C PHE A 26 13.14 5.14 10.75
N TYR A 27 12.52 3.99 10.47
CA TYR A 27 12.60 2.80 11.34
C TYR A 27 13.72 1.82 10.93
N GLY A 28 14.33 2.03 9.76
CA GLY A 28 15.32 1.14 9.17
C GLY A 28 14.73 -0.10 8.47
N PRO A 29 15.55 -0.81 7.68
CA PRO A 29 15.11 -1.84 6.74
C PRO A 29 14.49 -3.08 7.40
N LYS A 30 14.82 -3.37 8.67
CA LYS A 30 14.29 -4.52 9.42
C LYS A 30 12.97 -4.21 10.13
N ARG A 31 12.80 -3.00 10.68
CA ARG A 31 11.62 -2.64 11.50
C ARG A 31 10.54 -1.93 10.67
N GLY A 32 10.92 -1.13 9.67
CA GLY A 32 10.00 -0.40 8.79
C GLY A 32 8.92 -1.29 8.18
N PRO A 33 9.27 -2.36 7.43
CA PRO A 33 8.28 -3.26 6.84
C PRO A 33 7.34 -3.87 7.86
N ARG A 34 7.88 -4.28 9.03
CA ARG A 34 7.09 -4.91 10.09
C ARG A 34 6.06 -3.96 10.70
N ILE A 35 6.42 -2.69 10.89
CA ILE A 35 5.52 -1.63 11.36
C ILE A 35 4.48 -1.30 10.29
N MET A 36 4.90 -1.24 9.02
CA MET A 36 4.03 -0.85 7.90
C MET A 36 2.91 -1.84 7.62
N ARG A 37 3.02 -3.12 8.03
CA ARG A 37 1.93 -4.12 7.91
C ARG A 37 0.58 -3.63 8.39
N LYS A 38 0.52 -3.01 9.58
CA LYS A 38 -0.75 -2.52 10.15
C LYS A 38 -1.37 -1.39 9.32
N PHE A 39 -0.54 -0.61 8.63
CA PHE A 39 -0.99 0.46 7.74
C PHE A 39 -1.46 -0.11 6.41
N GLY A 40 -0.74 -1.08 5.82
CA GLY A 40 -1.18 -1.82 4.63
C GLY A 40 -2.58 -2.44 4.83
N ILE A 41 -2.80 -3.09 5.97
CA ILE A 41 -4.11 -3.64 6.37
C ILE A 41 -5.22 -2.57 6.40
N LYS A 42 -4.90 -1.32 6.76
CA LYS A 42 -5.87 -0.20 6.75
C LYS A 42 -6.14 0.28 5.33
N TYR A 43 -5.12 0.40 4.49
CA TYR A 43 -5.28 0.78 3.09
C TYR A 43 -6.13 -0.22 2.32
N ALA A 44 -5.99 -1.52 2.62
CA ALA A 44 -6.76 -2.58 1.97
C ALA A 44 -8.28 -2.38 2.06
N ARG A 45 -8.79 -1.63 3.05
CA ARG A 45 -10.23 -1.35 3.19
C ARG A 45 -10.84 -0.56 2.02
N MET A 46 -10.03 0.18 1.28
CA MET A 46 -10.46 1.00 0.12
C MET A 46 -10.12 0.34 -1.23
N HIS A 47 -9.59 -0.88 -1.20
CA HIS A 47 -9.23 -1.64 -2.40
C HIS A 47 -10.40 -2.53 -2.87
N PRO A 48 -10.56 -2.77 -4.19
CA PRO A 48 -11.57 -3.70 -4.72
C PRO A 48 -11.47 -5.13 -4.19
N SER A 49 -10.25 -5.59 -3.92
CA SER A 49 -9.95 -6.90 -3.32
C SER A 49 -9.41 -6.77 -1.89
N PRO A 50 -10.23 -6.37 -0.90
CA PRO A 50 -9.75 -5.98 0.43
C PRO A 50 -9.21 -7.16 1.24
N LYS A 51 -9.82 -8.35 1.10
CA LYS A 51 -9.43 -9.56 1.85
C LYS A 51 -8.07 -10.07 1.42
N GLU A 52 -7.86 -10.20 0.10
CA GLU A 52 -6.61 -10.69 -0.48
C GLU A 52 -5.46 -9.75 -0.19
N LEU A 53 -5.64 -8.45 -0.44
CA LEU A 53 -4.63 -7.44 -0.17
C LEU A 53 -4.26 -7.37 1.31
N ARG A 54 -5.25 -7.48 2.21
CA ARG A 54 -5.00 -7.58 3.65
C ARG A 54 -4.10 -8.75 3.99
N MET A 55 -4.38 -9.94 3.45
CA MET A 55 -3.58 -11.15 3.71
C MET A 55 -2.16 -11.00 3.17
N ALA A 56 -2.00 -10.38 2.00
CA ALA A 56 -0.70 -10.07 1.43
C ALA A 56 0.12 -9.15 2.36
N PHE A 57 -0.48 -8.09 2.91
CA PHE A 57 0.19 -7.22 3.88
C PHE A 57 0.53 -7.91 5.22
N VAL A 58 -0.27 -8.88 5.68
CA VAL A 58 0.07 -9.67 6.89
C VAL A 58 1.37 -10.46 6.67
N ALA A 59 1.60 -10.97 5.46
CA ALA A 59 2.75 -11.80 5.11
C ALA A 59 4.08 -11.03 4.96
N VAL A 60 4.05 -9.70 4.81
CA VAL A 60 5.24 -8.86 4.59
C VAL A 60 6.28 -8.99 5.71
N LYS A 61 7.53 -9.24 5.32
CA LYS A 61 8.70 -9.32 6.20
C LYS A 61 9.81 -8.37 5.77
N SER A 62 9.88 -8.00 4.49
CA SER A 62 10.91 -7.12 3.93
C SER A 62 10.34 -5.99 3.05
N ALA A 63 11.22 -5.14 2.53
CA ALA A 63 10.84 -4.07 1.61
C ALA A 63 10.46 -4.61 0.22
N GLU A 64 11.10 -5.69 -0.19
CA GLU A 64 10.81 -6.41 -1.43
C GLU A 64 9.39 -6.98 -1.37
N ASP A 65 9.00 -7.60 -0.25
CA ASP A 65 7.63 -8.09 -0.06
C ASP A 65 6.60 -6.95 -0.20
N TRP A 66 6.87 -5.79 0.40
CA TRP A 66 5.98 -4.64 0.29
C TRP A 66 5.84 -4.16 -1.16
N SER A 67 6.95 -4.08 -1.88
CA SER A 67 6.97 -3.69 -3.28
C SER A 67 6.22 -4.69 -4.16
N ALA A 68 6.36 -5.99 -3.87
CA ALA A 68 5.63 -7.05 -4.55
C ALA A 68 4.11 -6.94 -4.32
N VAL A 69 3.67 -6.68 -3.08
CA VAL A 69 2.24 -6.42 -2.80
C VAL A 69 1.71 -5.25 -3.64
N LEU A 70 2.46 -4.15 -3.72
CA LEU A 70 2.04 -3.03 -4.56
C LEU A 70 2.00 -3.41 -6.04
N GLY A 71 3.01 -4.12 -6.55
CA GLY A 71 3.01 -4.68 -7.91
C GLY A 71 1.74 -5.47 -8.20
N THR A 72 1.51 -6.55 -7.46
CA THR A 72 0.41 -7.49 -7.71
C THR A 72 -0.98 -6.86 -7.62
N PHE A 73 -1.22 -5.95 -6.67
CA PHE A 73 -2.57 -5.44 -6.41
C PHE A 73 -2.84 -4.08 -7.08
N TYR A 74 -1.83 -3.41 -7.61
CA TYR A 74 -1.93 -2.07 -8.20
C TYR A 74 -1.20 -1.98 -9.55
N GLU A 75 -1.12 -3.08 -10.29
CA GLU A 75 -0.51 -3.19 -11.63
C GLU A 75 -1.40 -2.55 -12.72
N ASP A 76 -2.71 -2.59 -12.55
CA ASP A 76 -3.70 -2.18 -13.55
C ASP A 76 -4.21 -0.74 -13.42
N ASP A 77 -3.54 0.16 -12.69
CA ASP A 77 -3.96 1.57 -12.74
C ASP A 77 -3.30 2.29 -13.91
N PRO A 78 -4.02 2.56 -15.02
CA PRO A 78 -3.52 3.49 -16.01
C PRO A 78 -3.31 4.82 -15.29
N ALA A 79 -2.06 5.28 -15.26
CA ALA A 79 -1.75 6.62 -14.75
C ALA A 79 -2.78 7.60 -15.32
N PRO A 80 -3.34 8.53 -14.50
CA PRO A 80 -4.26 9.52 -15.04
C PRO A 80 -3.55 10.21 -16.20
N GLY A 81 -4.19 10.19 -17.36
CA GLY A 81 -3.65 10.65 -18.63
C GLY A 81 -2.89 11.97 -18.46
N ARG A 82 -1.68 12.00 -19.03
CA ARG A 82 -0.98 13.24 -19.33
C ARG A 82 -1.75 14.04 -20.37
#